data_AF-A0A2V9H403-F1
#
_entry.id   AF-A0A2V9H403-F1
#
_cell.length_a   1.000
_cell.length_b   1.000
_cell.length_c   1.000
_cell.angle_alpha   90.00
_cell.angle_beta   90.00
_cell.angle_gamma   90.00
#
_symmetry.space_group_name_H-M   'P 1'
#
loop_
_entity.id
_entity.type
_entity.pdbx_description
1 polymer ?
#
loop_
_entity_poly.entity_id
_entity_poly.type
_entity_poly.pdbx_seq_one_letter_code
_entity_poly.pdbx_strand_id
1 'polypeptide(L)'
;MKLFRSKQDADLDQAISELRAEEPDAKSLSLSAQRVWQRLQTGQGAISAVQLIRGCADIRSLLPAFHRQELPQARVLIVRDHLRECLSCRSYASGRGVDGAATVGWQMEPGARGFQWSLVRLSFGAAAVAVLLAAVWIGRNWYFAGPPGTRARVDSIEGQAYGIGSAGKRALKLGDEVGEGEFIRTGANSHAKVRLLDGSQVEMNQRAELAVRASRRDTTIHLDQGSIIVQAAKRHTGHLYVSAPDCTIAVTGTVFSVNSGTKGSRVAVIEGEVHVKHA
;
A
#
# COMPACT_ATOMS: atom_id res chain seq x y z
N MET A 1 1.68 5.97 26.65
CA MET A 1 1.99 7.05 27.63
C MET A 1 0.77 7.84 28.13
N LYS A 2 -0.48 7.34 27.99
CA LYS A 2 -1.71 8.06 28.44
C LYS A 2 -2.31 7.55 29.76
N LEU A 3 -1.85 6.40 30.28
CA LEU A 3 -2.44 5.77 31.47
C LEU A 3 -1.98 6.36 32.81
N PHE A 4 -0.80 7.00 32.87
CA PHE A 4 -0.25 7.54 34.13
C PHE A 4 -0.86 8.89 34.52
N ARG A 5 -1.41 9.65 33.58
CA ARG A 5 -1.95 10.99 33.83
C ARG A 5 -3.30 10.93 34.56
N SER A 6 -4.17 9.96 34.20
CA SER A 6 -5.52 9.89 34.79
C SER A 6 -5.52 9.51 36.27
N LYS A 7 -4.51 8.78 36.75
CA LYS A 7 -4.43 8.41 38.16
C LYS A 7 -3.95 9.57 39.03
N GLN A 8 -3.00 10.36 38.52
CA GLN A 8 -2.54 11.58 39.19
C GLN A 8 -3.64 12.66 39.26
N ASP A 9 -4.44 12.79 38.21
CA ASP A 9 -5.57 13.73 38.19
C ASP A 9 -6.64 13.31 39.23
N ALA A 10 -6.92 12.01 39.36
CA ALA A 10 -7.87 11.49 40.34
C ALA A 10 -7.39 11.64 41.81
N ASP A 11 -6.12 11.36 42.08
CA ASP A 11 -5.54 11.52 43.42
C ASP A 11 -5.54 13.01 43.84
N LEU A 12 -5.31 13.92 42.89
CA LEU A 12 -5.37 15.37 43.13
C LEU A 12 -6.80 15.85 43.40
N ASP A 13 -7.78 15.40 42.60
CA ASP A 13 -9.19 15.74 42.79
C ASP A 13 -9.71 15.22 44.14
N GLN A 14 -9.26 14.03 44.57
CA GLN A 14 -9.58 13.50 45.89
C GLN A 14 -9.01 14.39 47.00
N ALA A 15 -7.71 14.74 46.95
CA ALA A 15 -7.09 15.61 47.94
C ALA A 15 -7.76 17.00 48.01
N ILE A 16 -8.18 17.55 46.88
CA ILE A 16 -8.93 18.82 46.82
C ILE A 16 -10.31 18.69 47.49
N SER A 17 -10.99 17.55 47.31
CA SER A 17 -12.30 17.33 47.91
C SER A 17 -12.22 17.13 49.43
N GLU A 18 -11.19 16.42 49.91
CA GLU A 18 -10.90 16.26 51.33
C GLU A 18 -10.59 17.61 51.99
N LEU A 19 -9.74 18.45 51.37
CA LEU A 19 -9.44 19.80 51.85
C LEU A 19 -10.66 20.74 51.88
N ARG A 20 -11.64 20.55 50.98
CA ARG A 20 -12.88 21.33 51.00
C ARG A 20 -13.86 20.85 52.07
N ALA A 21 -13.85 19.56 52.38
CA ALA A 21 -14.72 18.97 53.39
C ALA A 21 -14.23 19.24 54.82
N GLU A 22 -12.95 19.60 54.98
CA GLU A 22 -12.38 19.97 56.27
C GLU A 22 -12.80 21.39 56.67
N GLU A 23 -13.89 21.49 57.46
CA GLU A 23 -14.27 22.76 58.09
C GLU A 23 -13.32 23.09 59.25
N PRO A 24 -12.66 24.26 59.24
CA PRO A 24 -11.73 24.64 60.29
C PRO A 24 -12.46 24.87 61.62
N ASP A 25 -11.87 24.37 62.72
CA ASP A 25 -12.41 24.53 64.07
C ASP A 25 -12.71 26.00 64.41
N ALA A 26 -13.84 26.26 65.08
CA ALA A 26 -14.35 27.60 65.38
C ALA A 26 -13.34 28.46 66.18
N LYS A 27 -12.49 27.83 66.99
CA LYS A 27 -11.41 28.50 67.73
C LYS A 27 -10.30 29.00 66.80
N SER A 28 -9.98 28.26 65.75
CA SER A 28 -8.98 28.66 64.75
C SER A 28 -9.46 29.83 63.89
N LEU A 29 -10.77 29.87 63.60
CA LEU A 29 -11.42 30.95 62.86
C LEU A 29 -11.38 32.26 63.66
N SER A 30 -11.78 32.23 64.93
CA SER A 30 -11.79 33.45 65.77
C SER A 30 -10.39 34.02 66.00
N LEU A 31 -9.38 33.18 66.25
CA LEU A 31 -7.98 33.61 66.37
C LEU A 31 -7.43 34.19 65.06
N SER A 32 -7.83 33.63 63.91
CA SER A 32 -7.43 34.15 62.60
C SER A 32 -8.10 35.48 62.28
N ALA A 33 -9.40 35.61 62.59
CA ALA A 33 -10.15 36.86 62.45
C ALA A 33 -9.53 37.99 63.27
N GLN A 34 -9.15 37.72 64.52
CA GLN A 34 -8.52 38.70 65.40
C GLN A 34 -7.14 39.17 64.88
N ARG A 35 -6.31 38.23 64.37
CA ARG A 35 -5.01 38.56 63.75
C ARG A 35 -5.16 39.44 62.52
N VAL A 36 -6.14 39.15 61.66
CA VAL A 36 -6.41 39.95 60.45
C VAL A 36 -6.89 41.34 60.85
N TRP A 37 -7.80 41.44 61.82
CA TRP A 37 -8.32 42.72 62.29
C TRP A 37 -7.22 43.63 62.86
N GLN A 38 -6.31 43.09 63.70
CA GLN A 38 -5.15 43.84 64.17
C GLN A 38 -4.26 44.33 63.02
N ARG A 39 -4.01 43.49 62.00
CA ARG A 39 -3.22 43.91 60.84
C ARG A 39 -3.89 45.02 60.03
N LEU A 40 -5.20 44.95 59.83
CA LEU A 40 -5.96 45.99 59.13
C LEU A 40 -5.88 47.32 59.88
N GLN A 41 -5.99 47.32 61.20
CA GLN A 41 -5.84 48.55 61.99
C GLN A 41 -4.43 49.14 61.88
N THR A 42 -3.39 48.31 61.89
CA THR A 42 -2.01 48.80 61.72
C THR A 42 -1.70 49.31 60.30
N GLY A 43 -2.39 48.80 59.27
CA GLY A 43 -2.18 49.15 57.86
C GLY A 43 -2.94 50.40 57.38
N GLN A 44 -3.97 50.85 58.12
CA GLN A 44 -4.79 52.01 57.74
C GLN A 44 -4.09 53.37 57.95
N GLY A 45 -2.95 53.42 58.67
CA GLY A 45 -2.22 54.65 58.95
C GLY A 45 -1.40 55.23 57.79
N ALA A 46 -1.31 54.55 56.65
CA ALA A 46 -0.43 54.92 55.53
C ALA A 46 -1.16 55.27 54.23
N ILE A 47 -2.36 55.88 54.32
CA ILE A 47 -3.10 56.40 53.15
C ILE A 47 -2.61 57.82 52.77
N SER A 48 -1.31 58.08 52.91
CA SER A 48 -0.72 59.34 52.46
C SER A 48 -0.40 59.24 50.96
N ALA A 49 -1.15 60.02 50.17
CA ALA A 49 -0.98 60.25 48.74
C ALA A 49 -0.82 58.97 47.89
N VAL A 50 -1.87 58.15 47.85
CA VAL A 50 -1.97 57.07 46.87
C VAL A 50 -2.13 57.70 45.49
N GLN A 51 -1.02 57.87 44.77
CA GLN A 51 -1.09 58.08 43.32
C GLN A 51 -1.82 56.86 42.74
N LEU A 52 -3.02 57.10 42.17
CA LEU A 52 -3.77 56.04 41.50
C LEU A 52 -2.94 55.52 40.33
N ILE A 53 -2.59 54.23 40.38
CA ILE A 53 -1.99 53.52 39.27
C ILE A 53 -3.12 53.20 38.30
N ARG A 54 -3.26 53.96 37.21
CA ARG A 54 -4.34 53.79 36.23
C ARG A 54 -3.92 52.99 35.00
N GLY A 55 -2.61 52.88 34.73
CA GLY A 55 -2.17 52.12 33.57
C GLY A 55 -0.67 51.86 33.50
N CYS A 56 -0.24 51.39 32.32
CA CYS A 56 1.13 50.96 32.05
C CYS A 56 2.16 52.09 32.25
N ALA A 57 1.79 53.35 32.00
CA ALA A 57 2.69 54.50 32.18
C ALA A 57 3.10 54.70 33.65
N ASP A 58 2.15 54.57 34.57
CA ASP A 58 2.38 54.70 36.02
C ASP A 58 3.25 53.55 36.54
N ILE A 59 3.12 52.37 35.94
CA ILE A 59 3.93 51.21 36.32
C ILE A 59 5.36 51.37 35.79
N ARG A 60 5.53 51.95 34.59
CA ARG A 60 6.86 52.27 34.04
C ARG A 60 7.63 53.27 34.89
N SER A 61 6.97 54.27 35.48
CA SER A 61 7.64 55.24 36.36
C SER A 61 8.08 54.63 37.70
N LEU A 62 7.42 53.56 38.15
CA LEU A 62 7.77 52.83 39.38
C LEU A 62 8.89 51.80 39.17
N LEU A 63 9.20 51.39 37.93
CA LEU A 63 10.22 50.37 37.63
C LEU A 63 11.62 50.68 38.15
N PRO A 64 12.16 51.92 38.03
CA PRO A 64 13.50 52.22 38.56
C PRO A 64 13.60 52.00 40.07
N ALA A 65 12.59 52.44 40.83
CA ALA A 65 12.50 52.22 42.28
C ALA A 65 12.26 50.74 42.62
N PHE A 66 11.51 50.01 41.78
CA PHE A 66 11.32 48.57 41.91
C PHE A 66 12.63 47.79 41.75
N HIS A 67 13.45 48.15 40.75
CA HIS A 67 14.76 47.53 40.54
C HIS A 67 15.73 47.80 41.69
N ARG A 68 15.65 48.98 42.30
CA ARG A 68 16.44 49.34 43.50
C ARG A 68 15.87 48.78 44.81
N GLN A 69 14.73 48.09 44.77
CA GLN A 69 14.04 47.53 45.94
C GLN A 69 13.58 48.57 46.98
N GLU A 70 13.39 49.81 46.56
CA GLU A 70 13.02 50.95 47.45
C GLU A 70 11.49 51.11 47.58
N LEU A 71 10.69 50.26 46.95
CA LEU A 71 9.24 50.36 46.96
C LEU A 71 8.61 49.71 48.20
N PRO A 72 7.52 50.31 48.76
CA PRO A 72 6.70 49.66 49.78
C PRO A 72 6.18 48.30 49.30
N GLN A 73 6.15 47.32 50.22
CA GLN A 73 5.70 45.93 49.96
C GLN A 73 4.38 45.86 49.17
N ALA A 74 3.41 46.71 49.49
CA ALA A 74 2.12 46.76 48.77
C ALA A 74 2.27 47.12 47.28
N ARG A 75 3.18 48.05 46.92
CA ARG A 75 3.42 48.45 45.53
C ARG A 75 4.26 47.42 44.76
N VAL A 76 5.16 46.72 45.46
CA VAL A 76 5.96 45.63 44.87
C VAL A 76 5.05 44.51 44.34
N LEU A 77 4.00 44.15 45.08
CA LEU A 77 3.06 43.12 44.64
C LEU A 77 2.30 43.52 43.38
N ILE A 78 1.80 44.76 43.32
CA ILE A 78 1.06 45.28 42.15
C ILE A 78 1.95 45.31 40.90
N VAL A 79 3.18 45.79 41.02
CA VAL A 79 4.13 45.82 39.89
C VAL A 79 4.47 44.40 39.43
N ARG A 80 4.72 43.46 40.35
CA ARG A 80 5.00 42.05 40.01
C ARG A 80 3.85 41.39 39.28
N ASP A 81 2.62 41.64 39.72
CA ASP A 81 1.43 41.08 39.11
C ASP A 81 1.22 41.64 37.70
N HIS A 82 1.33 42.95 37.53
CA HIS A 82 1.20 43.57 36.22
C HIS A 82 2.29 43.14 35.22
N LEU A 83 3.54 42.91 35.68
CA LEU A 83 4.60 42.36 34.83
C LEU A 83 4.34 40.91 34.40
N ARG A 84 3.48 40.18 35.11
CA ARG A 84 3.04 38.82 34.72
C ARG A 84 1.98 38.87 33.62
N GLU A 85 1.03 39.80 33.67
CA GLU A 85 -0.02 39.90 32.66
C GLU A 85 0.37 40.74 31.44
N CYS A 86 1.10 41.84 31.62
CA CYS A 86 1.39 42.80 30.55
C CYS A 86 2.74 42.54 29.88
N LEU A 87 2.72 42.04 28.64
CA LEU A 87 3.92 41.74 27.86
C LEU A 87 4.78 42.99 27.56
N SER A 88 4.17 44.16 27.37
CA SER A 88 4.89 45.40 27.03
C SER A 88 5.64 45.99 28.23
N CYS A 89 5.05 45.92 29.42
CA CYS A 89 5.74 46.32 30.65
C CYS A 89 6.86 45.31 31.01
N ARG A 90 6.66 44.02 30.72
CA ARG A 90 7.69 42.98 30.91
C ARG A 90 8.89 43.16 29.98
N SER A 91 8.66 43.46 28.70
CA SER A 91 9.74 43.73 27.75
C SER A 91 10.50 45.00 28.14
N TYR A 92 9.80 46.04 28.57
CA TYR A 92 10.40 47.27 29.07
C TYR A 92 11.27 47.03 30.32
N ALA A 93 10.77 46.28 31.31
CA ALA A 93 11.53 45.94 32.53
C ALA A 93 12.76 45.05 32.27
N SER A 94 12.78 44.30 31.16
CA SER A 94 13.93 43.45 30.78
C SER A 94 14.94 44.17 29.87
N GLY A 95 14.80 45.48 29.67
CA GLY A 95 15.70 46.29 28.84
C GLY A 95 15.52 46.08 27.33
N ARG A 96 14.52 45.29 26.91
CA ARG A 96 14.10 45.13 25.52
C ARG A 96 12.93 46.08 25.26
N GLY A 97 13.20 47.39 25.32
CA GLY A 97 12.21 48.42 25.03
C GLY A 97 11.61 48.22 23.64
N VAL A 98 10.44 47.57 23.56
CA VAL A 98 9.63 47.55 22.34
C VAL A 98 8.68 48.72 22.48
N ASP A 99 9.15 49.91 22.13
CA ASP A 99 8.23 50.97 21.76
C ASP A 99 7.44 50.45 20.55
N GLY A 100 6.12 50.58 20.59
CA GLY A 100 5.15 49.89 19.72
C GLY A 100 5.22 50.16 18.22
N ALA A 101 6.38 50.57 17.69
CA ALA A 101 6.67 50.79 16.28
C ALA A 101 7.84 49.92 15.76
N ALA A 102 8.42 49.03 16.56
CA ALA A 102 9.42 48.08 16.07
C ALA A 102 8.73 46.79 15.61
N THR A 103 8.34 46.74 14.34
CA THR A 103 8.09 45.47 13.65
C THR A 103 9.38 44.65 13.72
N VAL A 104 9.38 43.63 14.59
CA VAL A 104 10.45 42.65 14.61
C VAL A 104 10.38 41.94 13.26
N GLY A 105 11.27 42.32 12.35
CA GLY A 105 11.51 41.60 11.10
C GLY A 105 12.08 40.24 11.45
N TRP A 106 11.21 39.27 11.74
CA TRP A 106 11.56 37.87 11.80
C TRP A 106 12.00 37.44 10.40
N GLN A 107 13.26 37.70 10.07
CA GLN A 107 13.95 36.90 9.08
C GLN A 107 14.27 35.58 9.75
N MET A 108 13.49 34.55 9.41
CA MET A 108 14.01 33.20 9.53
C MET A 108 15.26 33.17 8.66
N GLU A 109 16.45 33.05 9.26
CA GLU A 109 17.52 32.41 8.52
C GLU A 109 16.95 31.06 8.07
N PRO A 110 16.83 30.78 6.76
CA PRO A 110 16.43 29.46 6.33
C PRO A 110 17.51 28.52 6.85
N GLY A 111 17.18 27.81 7.93
CA GLY A 111 18.09 26.88 8.57
C GLY A 111 18.61 25.96 7.48
N ALA A 112 19.89 26.10 7.16
CA ALA A 112 20.63 25.23 6.27
C ALA A 112 20.76 23.86 6.94
N ARG A 113 19.65 23.13 6.98
CA ARG A 113 19.62 21.68 7.01
C ARG A 113 18.87 21.29 5.76
N GLY A 114 19.55 21.52 4.65
CA GLY A 114 19.29 20.79 3.44
C GLY A 114 19.49 19.31 3.74
N PHE A 115 18.43 18.65 4.21
CA PHE A 115 18.19 17.25 3.93
C PHE A 115 17.89 17.16 2.43
N GLN A 116 18.93 17.42 1.65
CA GLN A 116 18.94 17.26 0.21
C GLN A 116 19.00 15.75 0.01
N TRP A 117 17.84 15.11 0.04
CA TRP A 117 17.64 13.90 -0.73
C TRP A 117 17.93 14.28 -2.17
N SER A 118 19.21 14.16 -2.55
CA SER A 118 19.66 14.27 -3.91
C SER A 118 18.76 13.34 -4.72
N LEU A 119 17.99 13.91 -5.64
CA LEU A 119 17.18 13.16 -6.60
C LEU A 119 18.03 12.12 -7.37
N VAL A 120 19.35 12.27 -7.36
CA VAL A 120 20.33 11.31 -7.88
C VAL A 120 20.41 10.02 -7.04
N ARG A 121 20.17 10.04 -5.71
CA ARG A 121 20.16 8.81 -4.89
C ARG A 121 18.83 8.04 -4.95
N LEU A 122 17.73 8.74 -5.22
CA LEU A 122 16.43 8.11 -5.49
C LEU A 122 16.36 7.48 -6.88
N SER A 123 17.11 7.99 -7.87
CA SER A 123 17.13 7.42 -9.22
C SER A 123 17.86 6.07 -9.28
N PHE A 124 18.94 5.87 -8.52
CA PHE A 124 19.62 4.57 -8.46
C PHE A 124 18.76 3.47 -7.80
N GLY A 125 18.00 3.82 -6.75
CA GLY A 125 17.07 2.88 -6.10
C GLY A 125 15.92 2.46 -7.03
N ALA A 126 15.29 3.43 -7.71
CA ALA A 126 14.22 3.15 -8.66
C ALA A 126 14.72 2.36 -9.88
N ALA A 127 15.91 2.67 -10.41
CA ALA A 127 16.52 1.93 -11.51
C ALA A 127 16.86 0.49 -11.12
N ALA A 128 17.40 0.25 -9.93
CA ALA A 128 17.71 -1.09 -9.45
C ALA A 128 16.45 -1.96 -9.31
N VAL A 129 15.36 -1.39 -8.77
CA VAL A 129 14.07 -2.09 -8.67
C VAL A 129 13.48 -2.37 -10.06
N ALA A 130 13.54 -1.41 -10.98
CA ALA A 130 13.08 -1.61 -12.35
C ALA A 130 13.87 -2.71 -13.08
N VAL A 131 15.20 -2.75 -12.91
CA VAL A 131 16.07 -3.79 -13.47
C VAL A 131 15.76 -5.15 -12.84
N LEU A 132 15.56 -5.23 -11.52
CA LEU A 132 15.17 -6.49 -10.86
C LEU A 132 13.80 -6.97 -11.32
N LEU A 133 12.81 -6.08 -11.44
CA LEU A 133 11.49 -6.43 -11.97
C LEU A 133 11.57 -6.86 -13.43
N ALA A 134 12.37 -6.18 -14.26
CA ALA A 134 12.60 -6.57 -15.64
C ALA A 134 13.31 -7.93 -15.72
N ALA A 135 14.34 -8.18 -14.91
CA ALA A 135 15.05 -9.45 -14.85
C ALA A 135 14.15 -10.59 -14.37
N VAL A 136 13.31 -10.36 -13.37
CA VAL A 136 12.30 -11.32 -12.91
C VAL A 136 11.25 -11.55 -13.99
N TRP A 137 10.78 -10.51 -14.68
CA TRP A 137 9.80 -10.63 -15.75
C TRP A 137 10.36 -11.38 -16.97
N ILE A 138 11.58 -11.05 -17.40
CA ILE A 138 12.31 -11.74 -18.48
C ILE A 138 12.61 -13.18 -18.07
N GLY A 139 13.14 -13.40 -16.87
CA GLY A 139 13.42 -14.73 -16.34
C GLY A 139 12.17 -15.59 -16.23
N ARG A 140 11.05 -15.01 -15.78
CA ARG A 140 9.74 -15.66 -15.76
C ARG A 140 9.29 -15.98 -17.18
N ASN A 141 9.32 -15.02 -18.09
CA ASN A 141 8.90 -15.23 -19.47
C ASN A 141 9.74 -16.30 -20.16
N TRP A 142 11.05 -16.33 -19.94
CA TRP A 142 11.95 -17.34 -20.50
C TRP A 142 11.81 -18.71 -19.83
N TYR A 143 11.50 -18.75 -18.54
CA TYR A 143 11.22 -19.99 -17.82
C TYR A 143 9.87 -20.61 -18.24
N PHE A 144 8.84 -19.79 -18.45
CA PHE A 144 7.49 -20.23 -18.84
C PHE A 144 7.25 -20.27 -20.35
N ALA A 145 8.10 -19.67 -21.18
CA ALA A 145 8.06 -19.87 -22.62
C ALA A 145 8.32 -21.35 -22.92
N GLY A 146 7.41 -21.98 -23.67
CA GLY A 146 7.63 -23.32 -24.21
C GLY A 146 8.87 -23.34 -25.09
N PRO A 147 9.54 -24.50 -25.26
CA PRO A 147 10.74 -24.59 -26.11
C PRO A 147 10.42 -24.05 -27.51
N PRO A 148 11.16 -23.08 -28.06
CA PRO A 148 10.93 -22.65 -29.45
C PRO A 148 11.17 -23.84 -30.36
N GLY A 149 10.22 -24.12 -31.25
CA GLY A 149 10.34 -25.21 -32.20
C GLY A 149 9.00 -25.83 -32.58
N THR A 150 9.13 -26.80 -33.48
CA THR A 150 8.03 -27.57 -34.06
C THR A 150 7.20 -28.25 -32.98
N ARG A 151 5.89 -28.03 -33.01
CA ARG A 151 4.92 -28.61 -32.06
C ARG A 151 4.35 -29.91 -32.57
N ALA A 152 4.18 -29.98 -33.88
CA ALA A 152 3.55 -31.08 -34.56
C ALA A 152 4.18 -31.28 -35.94
N ARG A 153 4.27 -32.52 -36.38
CA ARG A 153 4.67 -32.90 -37.73
C ARG A 153 3.53 -33.63 -38.40
N VAL A 154 3.23 -33.27 -39.64
CA VAL A 154 2.18 -33.93 -40.40
C VAL A 154 2.68 -35.29 -40.90
N ASP A 155 2.02 -36.37 -40.47
CA ASP A 155 2.40 -37.77 -40.75
C ASP A 155 1.64 -38.33 -41.95
N SER A 156 0.40 -37.90 -42.19
CA SER A 156 -0.32 -38.15 -43.44
C SER A 156 -1.45 -37.15 -43.66
N ILE A 157 -1.83 -36.91 -44.91
CA ILE A 157 -2.99 -36.09 -45.30
C ILE A 157 -3.76 -36.85 -46.37
N GLU A 158 -5.05 -37.07 -46.12
CA GLU A 158 -6.00 -37.57 -47.09
C GLU A 158 -6.96 -36.43 -47.42
N GLY A 159 -6.90 -35.88 -48.64
CA GLY A 159 -7.66 -34.69 -49.02
C GLY A 159 -6.88 -33.39 -48.83
N GLN A 160 -7.47 -32.39 -48.18
CA GLN A 160 -6.90 -31.05 -48.02
C GLN A 160 -6.75 -30.67 -46.55
N ALA A 161 -5.55 -30.23 -46.17
CA ALA A 161 -5.28 -29.62 -44.86
C ALA A 161 -4.51 -28.31 -45.04
N TYR A 162 -4.82 -27.34 -44.18
CA TYR A 162 -4.29 -25.99 -44.23
C TYR A 162 -3.72 -25.60 -42.87
N GLY A 163 -2.51 -25.04 -42.87
CA GLY A 163 -1.91 -24.36 -41.73
C GLY A 163 -2.29 -22.89 -41.80
N ILE A 164 -2.82 -22.34 -40.71
CA ILE A 164 -3.18 -20.94 -40.59
C ILE A 164 -2.26 -20.34 -39.51
N GLY A 165 -1.29 -19.55 -39.94
CA GLY A 165 -0.34 -18.87 -39.06
C GLY A 165 -0.36 -17.36 -39.28
N SER A 166 0.64 -16.67 -38.71
CA SER A 166 0.84 -15.22 -38.90
C SER A 166 1.08 -14.82 -40.35
N ALA A 167 1.67 -15.72 -41.16
CA ALA A 167 1.91 -15.54 -42.59
C ALA A 167 0.69 -15.83 -43.48
N GLY A 168 -0.46 -16.18 -42.89
CA GLY A 168 -1.70 -16.49 -43.61
C GLY A 168 -1.97 -17.99 -43.77
N LYS A 169 -2.85 -18.32 -44.72
CA LYS A 169 -3.26 -19.70 -45.00
C LYS A 169 -2.27 -20.37 -45.95
N ARG A 170 -1.73 -21.52 -45.54
CA ARG A 170 -0.78 -22.35 -46.30
C ARG A 170 -1.30 -23.77 -46.40
N ALA A 171 -1.29 -24.37 -47.59
CA ALA A 171 -1.61 -25.78 -47.74
C ALA A 171 -0.49 -26.63 -47.10
N LEU A 172 -0.85 -27.56 -46.22
CA LEU A 172 0.09 -28.46 -45.56
C LEU A 172 0.42 -29.64 -46.47
N LYS A 173 1.66 -30.10 -46.39
CA LYS A 173 2.15 -31.31 -47.05
C LYS A 173 2.65 -32.33 -46.04
N LEU A 174 2.82 -33.56 -46.51
CA LEU A 174 3.43 -34.64 -45.74
C LEU A 174 4.81 -34.19 -45.21
N GLY A 175 5.05 -34.38 -43.92
CA GLY A 175 6.31 -34.05 -43.27
C GLY A 175 6.47 -32.58 -42.89
N ASP A 176 5.52 -31.70 -43.25
CA ASP A 176 5.53 -30.31 -42.83
C ASP A 176 5.47 -30.21 -41.30
N GLU A 177 6.19 -29.22 -40.81
CA GLU A 177 6.28 -28.88 -39.41
C GLU A 177 5.34 -27.72 -39.08
N VAL A 178 4.59 -27.87 -37.99
CA VAL A 178 3.61 -26.89 -37.51
C VAL A 178 4.17 -26.26 -36.23
N GLY A 179 4.29 -24.93 -36.26
CA GLY A 179 4.89 -24.14 -35.20
C GLY A 179 3.93 -23.78 -34.07
N GLU A 180 4.45 -23.08 -33.06
CA GLU A 180 3.61 -22.50 -32.00
C GLU A 180 2.73 -21.37 -32.56
N GLY A 181 1.43 -21.40 -32.26
CA GLY A 181 0.47 -20.39 -32.71
C GLY A 181 -0.06 -20.61 -34.14
N GLU A 182 0.28 -21.73 -34.78
CA GLU A 182 -0.32 -22.14 -36.06
C GLU A 182 -1.49 -23.10 -35.82
N PHE A 183 -2.59 -22.87 -36.53
CA PHE A 183 -3.77 -23.72 -36.51
C PHE A 183 -3.77 -24.66 -37.71
N ILE A 184 -3.99 -25.94 -37.48
CA ILE A 184 -4.20 -26.94 -38.53
C ILE A 184 -5.70 -27.05 -38.76
N ARG A 185 -6.13 -26.88 -40.00
CA ARG A 185 -7.53 -27.00 -40.41
C ARG A 185 -7.69 -28.00 -41.55
N THR A 186 -8.52 -29.01 -41.36
CA THR A 186 -8.88 -29.96 -42.41
C THR A 186 -10.08 -29.46 -43.22
N GLY A 187 -10.07 -29.76 -44.52
CA GLY A 187 -11.18 -29.48 -45.44
C GLY A 187 -12.38 -30.41 -45.24
N ALA A 188 -13.37 -30.29 -46.12
CA ALA A 188 -14.45 -31.27 -46.21
C ALA A 188 -13.92 -32.58 -46.82
N ASN A 189 -14.42 -33.74 -46.38
CA ASN A 189 -13.96 -35.06 -46.82
C ASN A 189 -12.43 -35.21 -46.75
N SER A 190 -11.81 -34.63 -45.72
CA SER A 190 -10.37 -34.61 -45.55
C SER A 190 -9.99 -35.08 -44.16
N HIS A 191 -8.93 -35.86 -44.06
CA HIS A 191 -8.38 -36.39 -42.82
C HIS A 191 -6.89 -36.07 -42.75
N ALA A 192 -6.38 -35.82 -41.55
CA ALA A 192 -4.96 -35.58 -41.36
C ALA A 192 -4.46 -36.31 -40.12
N LYS A 193 -3.34 -37.01 -40.22
CA LYS A 193 -2.63 -37.57 -39.07
C LYS A 193 -1.45 -36.69 -38.74
N VAL A 194 -1.38 -36.28 -37.48
CA VAL A 194 -0.38 -35.36 -36.97
C VAL A 194 0.31 -36.01 -35.79
N ARG A 195 1.64 -36.05 -35.83
CA ARG A 195 2.47 -36.53 -34.73
C ARG A 195 2.98 -35.35 -33.94
N LEU A 196 2.67 -35.32 -32.65
CA LEU A 196 3.15 -34.28 -31.74
C LEU A 196 4.59 -34.59 -31.32
N LEU A 197 5.30 -33.56 -30.85
CA LEU A 197 6.69 -33.67 -30.42
C LEU A 197 6.91 -34.68 -29.28
N ASP A 198 5.88 -34.92 -28.46
CA ASP A 198 5.88 -35.88 -27.36
C ASP A 198 5.70 -37.34 -27.81
N GLY A 199 5.51 -37.57 -29.11
CA GLY A 199 5.22 -38.88 -29.68
C GLY A 199 3.73 -39.26 -29.71
N SER A 200 2.84 -38.42 -29.18
CA SER A 200 1.39 -38.62 -29.29
C SER A 200 0.95 -38.46 -30.75
N GLN A 201 -0.04 -39.25 -31.15
CA GLN A 201 -0.61 -39.19 -32.49
C GLN A 201 -2.03 -38.64 -32.41
N VAL A 202 -2.34 -37.67 -33.25
CA VAL A 202 -3.66 -37.07 -33.37
C VAL A 202 -4.15 -37.25 -34.79
N GLU A 203 -5.26 -37.96 -34.92
CA GLU A 203 -5.98 -38.10 -36.17
C GLU A 203 -7.12 -37.10 -36.19
N MET A 204 -7.06 -36.18 -37.15
CA MET A 204 -8.05 -35.14 -37.39
C MET A 204 -9.04 -35.59 -38.44
N ASN A 205 -10.32 -35.48 -38.13
CA ASN A 205 -11.40 -35.71 -39.08
C ASN A 205 -11.65 -34.46 -39.95
N GLN A 206 -12.64 -34.50 -40.82
CA GLN A 206 -13.03 -33.39 -41.67
C GLN A 206 -13.51 -32.17 -40.87
N ARG A 207 -13.24 -30.97 -41.41
CA ARG A 207 -13.61 -29.68 -40.80
C ARG A 207 -13.15 -29.54 -39.34
N ALA A 208 -12.06 -30.19 -38.97
CA ALA A 208 -11.45 -30.07 -37.66
C ALA A 208 -10.45 -28.92 -37.64
N GLU A 209 -10.41 -28.19 -36.53
CA GLU A 209 -9.49 -27.08 -36.30
C GLU A 209 -8.74 -27.31 -35.00
N LEU A 210 -7.42 -27.42 -35.12
CA LEU A 210 -6.52 -27.88 -34.07
C LEU A 210 -5.35 -26.91 -33.92
N ALA A 211 -5.08 -26.48 -32.69
CA ALA A 211 -3.82 -25.84 -32.35
C ALA A 211 -3.11 -26.62 -31.24
N VAL A 212 -1.80 -26.73 -31.33
CA VAL A 212 -0.97 -27.42 -30.33
C VAL A 212 -0.12 -26.40 -29.59
N ARG A 213 -0.30 -26.36 -28.27
CA ARG A 213 0.50 -25.53 -27.38
C ARG A 213 1.30 -26.43 -26.45
N ALA A 214 2.63 -26.37 -26.53
CA ALA A 214 3.49 -27.13 -25.63
C ALA A 214 4.13 -26.20 -24.61
N SER A 215 4.06 -26.59 -23.34
CA SER A 215 4.85 -26.05 -22.25
C SER A 215 6.05 -26.95 -21.99
N ARG A 216 6.91 -26.62 -21.02
CA ARG A 216 8.10 -27.43 -20.68
C ARG A 216 7.77 -28.87 -20.27
N ARG A 217 6.59 -29.11 -19.69
CA ARG A 217 6.15 -30.43 -19.20
C ARG A 217 4.82 -30.86 -19.81
N ASP A 218 3.90 -29.92 -19.93
CA ASP A 218 2.54 -30.19 -20.39
C ASP A 218 2.36 -29.87 -21.86
N THR A 219 1.43 -30.56 -22.50
CA THR A 219 1.02 -30.24 -23.87
C THR A 219 -0.48 -30.10 -23.91
N THR A 220 -0.95 -28.99 -24.44
CA THR A 220 -2.37 -28.68 -24.57
C THR A 220 -2.73 -28.64 -26.03
N ILE A 221 -3.67 -29.48 -26.41
CA ILE A 221 -4.31 -29.49 -27.71
C ILE A 221 -5.57 -28.64 -27.59
N HIS A 222 -5.65 -27.56 -28.34
CA HIS A 222 -6.86 -26.75 -28.47
C HIS A 222 -7.65 -27.26 -29.68
N LEU A 223 -8.89 -27.70 -29.42
CA LEU A 223 -9.82 -28.16 -30.43
C LEU A 223 -10.99 -27.18 -30.48
N ASP A 224 -11.01 -26.32 -31.49
CA ASP A 224 -12.08 -25.33 -31.62
C ASP A 224 -13.35 -25.97 -32.18
N GLN A 225 -13.20 -26.80 -33.22
CA GLN A 225 -14.31 -27.48 -33.89
C GLN A 225 -13.87 -28.80 -34.52
N GLY A 226 -14.85 -29.68 -34.75
CA GLY A 226 -14.68 -30.94 -35.46
C GLY A 226 -14.42 -32.12 -34.53
N SER A 227 -13.88 -33.20 -35.07
CA SER A 227 -13.53 -34.38 -34.28
C SER A 227 -12.09 -34.81 -34.47
N ILE A 228 -11.50 -35.26 -33.36
CA ILE A 228 -10.16 -35.79 -33.32
C ILE A 228 -10.15 -37.11 -32.55
N ILE A 229 -9.23 -37.99 -32.93
CA ILE A 229 -8.86 -39.18 -32.18
C ILE A 229 -7.43 -38.96 -31.70
N VAL A 230 -7.22 -39.07 -30.40
CA VAL A 230 -5.94 -38.83 -29.76
C VAL A 230 -5.45 -40.15 -29.20
N GLN A 231 -4.30 -40.58 -29.67
CA GLN A 231 -3.50 -41.63 -29.07
C GLN A 231 -2.38 -40.96 -28.29
N ALA A 232 -2.63 -40.74 -27.00
CA ALA A 232 -1.69 -40.09 -26.12
C ALA A 232 -0.54 -41.06 -25.79
N ALA A 233 0.70 -40.61 -26.01
CA ALA A 233 1.87 -41.36 -25.59
C ALA A 233 1.89 -41.48 -24.04
N LYS A 234 2.40 -42.60 -23.53
CA LYS A 234 2.55 -42.80 -22.09
C LYS A 234 3.66 -41.89 -21.59
N ARG A 235 3.33 -40.96 -20.68
CA ARG A 235 4.27 -39.98 -20.12
C ARG A 235 4.64 -40.33 -18.68
N HIS A 236 5.90 -40.10 -18.33
CA HIS A 236 6.39 -40.19 -16.94
C HIS A 236 6.40 -38.83 -16.23
N THR A 237 6.41 -37.73 -16.99
CA THR A 237 6.43 -36.36 -16.47
C THR A 237 5.54 -35.45 -17.33
N GLY A 238 4.65 -34.70 -16.69
CA GLY A 238 3.69 -33.81 -17.36
C GLY A 238 2.48 -34.55 -17.95
N HIS A 239 1.46 -33.79 -18.33
CA HIS A 239 0.20 -34.33 -18.84
C HIS A 239 -0.15 -33.77 -20.22
N LEU A 240 -0.91 -34.57 -20.98
CA LEU A 240 -1.55 -34.11 -22.20
C LEU A 240 -2.96 -33.61 -21.83
N TYR A 241 -3.25 -32.39 -22.25
CA TYR A 241 -4.55 -31.77 -22.09
C TYR A 241 -5.20 -31.58 -23.45
N VAL A 242 -6.51 -31.81 -23.55
CA VAL A 242 -7.32 -31.39 -24.69
C VAL A 242 -8.33 -30.37 -24.19
N SER A 243 -8.21 -29.14 -24.68
CA SER A 243 -9.12 -28.04 -24.39
C SER A 243 -10.11 -27.93 -25.54
N ALA A 244 -11.36 -28.29 -25.27
CA ALA A 244 -12.51 -27.99 -26.10
C ALA A 244 -13.27 -26.80 -25.51
N PRO A 245 -14.22 -26.16 -26.22
CA PRO A 245 -14.94 -24.98 -25.74
C PRO A 245 -15.65 -25.19 -24.39
N ASP A 246 -16.20 -26.38 -24.14
CA ASP A 246 -17.00 -26.64 -22.94
C ASP A 246 -16.28 -27.49 -21.88
N CYS A 247 -15.11 -28.03 -22.19
CA CYS A 247 -14.40 -28.90 -21.26
C CYS A 247 -12.89 -28.97 -21.51
N THR A 248 -12.16 -29.16 -20.43
CA THR A 248 -10.74 -29.51 -20.45
C THR A 248 -10.56 -30.95 -20.01
N ILE A 249 -9.82 -31.71 -20.81
CA ILE A 249 -9.65 -33.15 -20.68
C ILE A 249 -8.19 -33.41 -20.37
N ALA A 250 -7.88 -34.08 -19.25
CA ALA A 250 -6.53 -34.46 -18.88
C ALA A 250 -6.33 -35.96 -19.04
N VAL A 251 -5.25 -36.36 -19.71
CA VAL A 251 -4.97 -37.75 -20.05
C VAL A 251 -3.51 -38.13 -19.85
N THR A 252 -3.28 -39.42 -19.61
CA THR A 252 -1.94 -40.01 -19.52
C THR A 252 -1.96 -41.40 -20.16
N GLY A 253 -1.40 -41.53 -21.37
CA GLY A 253 -1.30 -42.83 -22.05
C GLY A 253 -2.64 -43.47 -22.42
N THR A 254 -3.57 -42.70 -22.99
CA THR A 254 -4.92 -43.15 -23.33
C THR A 254 -5.24 -43.00 -24.81
N VAL A 255 -6.22 -43.77 -25.27
CA VAL A 255 -6.79 -43.64 -26.61
C VAL A 255 -8.23 -43.19 -26.46
N PHE A 256 -8.55 -42.02 -27.00
CA PHE A 256 -9.87 -41.42 -26.88
C PHE A 256 -10.19 -40.54 -28.08
N SER A 257 -11.47 -40.29 -28.28
CA SER A 257 -11.96 -39.34 -29.28
C SER A 257 -12.65 -38.17 -28.61
N VAL A 258 -12.48 -36.99 -29.20
CA VAL A 258 -13.11 -35.75 -28.78
C VAL A 258 -13.84 -35.16 -29.98
N ASN A 259 -15.10 -34.82 -29.80
CA ASN A 259 -15.90 -34.11 -30.78
C ASN A 259 -16.33 -32.77 -30.18
N SER A 260 -15.93 -31.67 -30.81
CA SER A 260 -16.38 -30.31 -30.50
C SER A 260 -17.31 -29.83 -31.60
N GLY A 261 -18.52 -29.43 -31.23
CA GLY A 261 -19.50 -28.89 -32.17
C GLY A 261 -20.50 -27.97 -31.49
N THR A 262 -21.49 -27.50 -32.25
CA THR A 262 -22.49 -26.53 -31.78
C THR A 262 -23.40 -27.05 -30.67
N LYS A 263 -23.48 -28.37 -30.48
CA LYS A 263 -24.28 -29.02 -29.42
C LYS A 263 -23.46 -29.33 -28.17
N GLY A 264 -22.22 -28.84 -28.12
CA GLY A 264 -21.28 -29.06 -27.04
C GLY A 264 -20.25 -30.15 -27.35
N SER A 265 -19.35 -30.32 -26.38
CA SER A 265 -18.19 -31.21 -26.46
C SER A 265 -18.52 -32.63 -25.95
N ARG A 266 -18.12 -33.66 -26.70
CA ARG A 266 -18.28 -35.07 -26.33
C ARG A 266 -16.94 -35.80 -26.32
N VAL A 267 -16.77 -36.67 -25.33
CA VAL A 267 -15.56 -37.47 -25.16
C VAL A 267 -15.95 -38.95 -25.11
N ALA A 268 -15.29 -39.77 -25.91
CA ALA A 268 -15.43 -41.22 -25.86
C ALA A 268 -14.05 -41.85 -25.65
N VAL A 269 -13.92 -42.64 -24.58
CA VAL A 269 -12.67 -43.33 -24.22
C VAL A 269 -12.70 -44.72 -24.82
N ILE A 270 -11.63 -45.08 -25.52
CA ILE A 270 -11.44 -46.41 -26.10
C ILE A 270 -10.56 -47.23 -25.16
N GLU A 271 -9.47 -46.64 -24.66
CA GLU A 271 -8.53 -47.29 -23.74
C GLU A 271 -7.99 -46.29 -22.71
N GLY A 272 -7.91 -46.73 -21.46
CA GLY A 272 -7.33 -45.98 -20.34
C GLY A 272 -8.34 -45.14 -19.56
N GLU A 273 -7.85 -44.08 -18.91
CA GLU A 273 -8.62 -43.22 -18.03
C GLU A 273 -8.50 -41.73 -18.41
N VAL A 274 -9.63 -41.04 -18.40
CA VAL A 274 -9.71 -39.63 -18.80
C VAL A 274 -10.36 -38.82 -17.69
N HIS A 275 -9.70 -37.72 -17.31
CA HIS A 275 -10.24 -36.78 -16.33
C HIS A 275 -10.84 -35.58 -17.06
N VAL A 276 -12.15 -35.37 -16.92
CA VAL A 276 -12.86 -34.25 -17.57
C VAL A 276 -13.21 -33.19 -16.53
N LYS A 277 -12.83 -31.94 -16.81
CA LYS A 277 -13.26 -30.76 -16.08
C LYS A 277 -14.12 -29.89 -17.01
N HIS A 278 -15.32 -29.55 -16.55
CA HIS A 278 -16.17 -28.59 -17.26
C HIS A 278 -15.60 -27.18 -17.10
N ALA A 279 -15.71 -26.37 -18.16
CA ALA A 279 -15.26 -24.96 -18.16
C ALA A 279 -16.27 -24.05 -17.45
#